data_AF-A0A9Q5Z5I6-F1
#
_entry.id   AF-A0A9Q5Z5I6-F1
#
_cell.length_a   1.000
_cell.length_b   1.000
_cell.length_c   1.000
_cell.angle_alpha   90.00
_cell.angle_beta   90.00
_cell.angle_gamma   90.00
#
_symmetry.space_group_name_H-M   'P 1'
#
loop_
_entity.id
_entity.type
_entity.pdbx_description
1 polymer ?
#
loop_
_entity_poly.entity_id
_entity_poly.type
_entity_poly.pdbx_seq_one_letter_code
_entity_poly.pdbx_strand_id
1 'polypeptide(L)'
;MVNTEEFLRLMEKQRPCPQTLPKALQAMWYEKKGDWSKAHEIVQDAGDADSGWVHAYLHRKEGDLNNARYWYQRSGQPEFTGELSQEWEQITSILLRKVNVMHGC
;
A
#
# COMPACT_ATOMS: atom_id res chain seq x y z
N MET A 1 17.67 2.61 -5.96
CA MET A 1 16.43 1.88 -6.31
C MET A 1 15.95 1.19 -5.06
N VAL A 2 14.77 1.54 -4.52
CA VAL A 2 14.24 0.92 -3.30
C VAL A 2 13.44 -0.32 -3.70
N ASN A 3 13.82 -1.49 -3.22
CA ASN A 3 13.09 -2.74 -3.39
C ASN A 3 12.38 -3.12 -2.07
N THR A 4 11.56 -4.18 -2.08
CA THR A 4 10.77 -4.59 -0.90
C THR A 4 11.67 -4.89 0.31
N GLU A 5 12.83 -5.52 0.11
CA GLU A 5 13.76 -5.82 1.20
C GLU A 5 14.32 -4.55 1.85
N GLU A 6 14.76 -3.57 1.06
CA GLU A 6 15.26 -2.30 1.59
C GLU A 6 14.12 -1.53 2.27
N PHE A 7 12.91 -1.58 1.72
CA PHE A 7 11.72 -0.98 2.33
C PHE A 7 11.45 -1.55 3.72
N LEU A 8 11.53 -2.88 3.89
CA LEU A 8 11.39 -3.54 5.19
C LEU A 8 12.55 -3.18 6.15
N ARG A 9 13.80 -3.17 5.67
CA ARG A 9 14.96 -2.75 6.48
C ARG A 9 14.83 -1.33 7.01
N LEU A 10 14.26 -0.41 6.22
CA LEU A 10 14.00 0.96 6.65
C LEU A 10 12.97 1.01 7.79
N MET A 11 11.96 0.13 7.76
CA MET A 11 10.97 0.01 8.84
C MET A 11 11.58 -0.49 10.14
N GLU A 12 12.41 -1.53 10.07
CA GLU A 12 13.09 -2.17 11.20
C GLU A 12 14.04 -1.21 11.93
N LYS A 13 14.70 -0.31 11.18
CA LYS A 13 15.54 0.76 11.75
C LYS A 13 14.74 1.85 12.48
N GLN A 14 13.45 1.64 12.72
CA GLN A 14 12.52 2.55 13.40
C GLN A 14 12.52 3.97 12.84
N ARG A 15 12.85 4.12 11.56
CA ARG A 15 12.79 5.42 10.91
C ARG A 15 11.32 5.86 10.76
N PRO A 16 11.05 7.18 10.78
CA PRO A 16 9.76 7.68 10.34
C PRO A 16 9.53 7.29 8.88
N CYS A 17 8.26 7.13 8.48
CA CYS A 17 7.91 6.91 7.08
C CYS A 17 8.41 8.12 6.25
N PRO A 18 9.22 7.91 5.19
CA PRO A 18 9.66 9.02 4.34
C PRO A 18 8.46 9.71 3.68
N GLN A 19 8.27 11.00 3.95
CA GLN A 19 7.15 11.78 3.41
C GLN A 19 7.21 11.97 1.88
N THR A 20 8.38 11.75 1.29
CA THR A 20 8.59 11.79 -0.17
C THR A 20 8.02 10.56 -0.90
N LEU A 21 7.63 9.50 -0.18
CA LEU A 21 6.96 8.36 -0.79
C LEU A 21 5.54 8.73 -1.23
N PRO A 22 5.01 8.13 -2.30
CA PRO A 22 3.58 8.19 -2.62
C PRO A 22 2.71 7.77 -1.42
N LYS A 23 1.51 8.35 -1.31
CA LYS A 23 0.57 8.08 -0.22
C LYS A 23 0.27 6.59 -0.05
N ALA A 24 0.06 5.88 -1.16
CA ALA A 24 -0.10 4.43 -1.17
C ALA A 24 1.03 3.67 -0.43
N LEU A 25 2.30 4.01 -0.71
CA LEU A 25 3.44 3.38 -0.02
C LEU A 25 3.57 3.82 1.45
N GLN A 26 3.19 5.05 1.79
CA GLN A 26 3.12 5.47 3.18
C GLN A 26 2.08 4.65 3.94
N ALA A 27 0.91 4.38 3.37
CA ALA A 27 -0.10 3.55 3.99
C ALA A 27 0.36 2.10 4.19
N MET A 28 0.98 1.48 3.18
CA MET A 28 1.57 0.14 3.32
C MET A 28 2.62 0.06 4.43
N TRP A 29 3.37 1.15 4.65
CA TRP A 29 4.33 1.26 5.75
C TRP A 29 3.67 1.23 7.12
N TYR A 30 2.65 2.06 7.35
CA TYR A 30 1.95 2.13 8.64
C TYR A 30 1.16 0.86 8.91
N GLU A 31 0.53 0.29 7.88
CA GLU A 31 -0.17 -0.98 7.97
C GLU A 31 0.78 -2.11 8.43
N LYS A 32 1.98 -2.20 7.84
CA LYS A 32 2.96 -3.23 8.20
C LYS A 32 3.46 -3.09 9.64
N LYS A 33 3.48 -1.87 10.17
CA LYS A 33 3.79 -1.56 11.58
C LYS A 33 2.62 -1.81 12.53
N GLY A 34 1.47 -2.26 12.02
CA GLY A 34 0.27 -2.53 12.82
C GLY A 34 -0.62 -1.30 13.05
N ASP A 35 -0.31 -0.16 12.44
CA ASP A 35 -1.12 1.06 12.55
C ASP A 35 -2.08 1.15 11.35
N TRP A 36 -3.10 0.29 11.39
CA TRP A 36 -4.13 0.24 10.35
C TRP A 36 -4.88 1.58 10.23
N SER A 37 -5.20 2.22 11.36
CA SER A 37 -5.94 3.50 11.37
C SER A 37 -5.18 4.58 10.63
N LYS A 38 -3.86 4.69 10.86
CA LYS A 38 -3.04 5.65 10.13
C LYS A 38 -2.93 5.32 8.65
N ALA A 39 -2.79 4.04 8.31
CA ALA A 39 -2.76 3.61 6.92
C ALA A 39 -4.05 3.97 6.19
N HIS A 40 -5.21 3.73 6.81
CA HIS A 40 -6.52 4.05 6.26
C HIS A 40 -6.70 5.56 6.09
N GLU A 41 -6.37 6.37 7.11
CA GLU A 41 -6.42 7.84 7.02
C GLU A 41 -5.61 8.38 5.84
N ILE A 42 -4.42 7.83 5.58
CA ILE A 42 -3.54 8.29 4.50
C ILE A 42 -4.16 8.08 3.11
N VAL A 43 -4.85 6.96 2.86
CA VAL A 43 -5.41 6.64 1.54
C VAL A 43 -6.85 7.13 1.37
N GLN A 44 -7.58 7.33 2.47
CA GLN A 44 -8.97 7.80 2.43
C GLN A 44 -9.14 9.10 1.64
N ASP A 45 -8.20 10.03 1.81
CA ASP A 45 -8.25 11.35 1.14
C ASP A 45 -7.47 11.37 -0.19
N ALA A 46 -6.87 10.24 -0.58
CA ALA A 46 -6.08 10.15 -1.79
C ALA A 46 -6.95 9.71 -2.98
N GLY A 47 -6.99 10.54 -4.03
CA GLY A 47 -7.85 10.34 -5.20
C GLY A 47 -7.27 9.47 -6.31
N ASP A 48 -6.06 8.91 -6.13
CA ASP A 48 -5.34 8.16 -7.15
C ASP A 48 -5.59 6.65 -7.10
N ALA A 49 -5.36 5.97 -8.23
CA ALA A 49 -5.61 4.53 -8.37
C ALA A 49 -4.75 3.66 -7.45
N ASP A 50 -3.50 4.06 -7.17
CA ASP A 50 -2.59 3.30 -6.32
C ASP A 50 -3.06 3.35 -4.86
N SER A 51 -3.51 4.51 -4.39
CA SER A 51 -4.12 4.66 -3.07
C SER A 51 -5.44 3.91 -2.96
N GLY A 52 -6.27 3.92 -4.01
CA GLY A 52 -7.48 3.10 -4.07
C GLY A 52 -7.20 1.60 -3.96
N TRP A 53 -6.09 1.11 -4.54
CA TRP A 53 -5.72 -0.31 -4.44
C TRP A 53 -5.32 -0.68 -3.01
N VAL A 54 -4.53 0.17 -2.35
CA VAL A 54 -4.19 -0.01 -0.94
C VAL A 54 -5.44 0.08 -0.06
N HIS A 55 -6.39 0.95 -0.38
CA HIS A 55 -7.67 1.05 0.34
C HIS A 55 -8.47 -0.25 0.25
N ALA A 56 -8.52 -0.88 -0.93
CA ALA A 56 -9.14 -2.19 -1.12
C ALA A 56 -8.53 -3.26 -0.21
N TYR A 57 -7.20 -3.32 -0.17
CA TYR A 57 -6.46 -4.22 0.72
C TYR A 57 -6.77 -3.98 2.21
N LEU A 58 -6.83 -2.72 2.64
CA LEU A 58 -7.13 -2.37 4.04
C LEU A 58 -8.54 -2.83 4.46
N HIS A 59 -9.55 -2.63 3.61
CA HIS A 59 -10.91 -3.11 3.83
C HIS A 59 -10.98 -4.64 3.84
N ARG A 60 -10.22 -5.31 2.96
CA ARG A 60 -10.12 -6.77 2.97
C ARG A 60 -9.51 -7.28 4.27
N LYS A 61 -8.48 -6.61 4.79
CA LYS A 61 -7.82 -6.97 6.05
C LYS A 61 -8.72 -6.83 7.27
N GLU A 62 -9.58 -5.81 7.34
CA GLU A 62 -10.55 -5.65 8.44
C GLU A 62 -11.79 -6.54 8.31
N GLY A 63 -12.02 -7.13 7.13
CA GLY A 63 -13.14 -8.03 6.86
C GLY A 63 -14.34 -7.38 6.15
N ASP A 64 -14.27 -6.09 5.78
CA ASP A 64 -15.29 -5.43 4.98
C ASP A 64 -15.09 -5.72 3.48
N LEU A 65 -15.50 -6.92 3.08
CA LEU A 65 -15.34 -7.38 1.71
C LEU A 65 -16.15 -6.54 0.72
N ASN A 66 -17.28 -5.96 1.11
CA ASN A 66 -18.10 -5.16 0.18
C ASN A 66 -17.41 -3.85 -0.16
N ASN A 67 -16.84 -3.16 0.83
CA ASN A 67 -16.03 -1.96 0.57
C ASN A 67 -14.72 -2.32 -0.13
N ALA A 68 -14.09 -3.45 0.20
CA ALA A 68 -12.90 -3.90 -0.52
C ALA A 68 -13.16 -4.01 -2.03
N ARG A 69 -14.28 -4.65 -2.44
CA ARG A 69 -14.68 -4.77 -3.85
C ARG A 69 -14.88 -3.42 -4.53
N TYR A 70 -15.54 -2.49 -3.86
CA TYR A 70 -15.73 -1.13 -4.36
C TYR A 70 -14.38 -0.47 -4.68
N TRP A 71 -13.40 -0.60 -3.80
CA TRP A 71 -12.08 0.00 -3.98
C TRP A 71 -11.20 -0.74 -5.00
N TYR A 72 -11.30 -2.07 -5.12
CA TYR A 72 -10.66 -2.80 -6.22
C TYR A 72 -11.17 -2.30 -7.58
N GLN A 73 -12.49 -2.16 -7.73
CA GLN A 73 -13.09 -1.62 -8.94
C GLN A 73 -12.62 -0.19 -9.22
N ARG A 74 -12.59 0.67 -8.19
CA ARG A 74 -12.15 2.06 -8.32
C ARG A 74 -10.67 2.21 -8.68
N SER A 75 -9.82 1.31 -8.18
CA SER A 75 -8.39 1.27 -8.52
C SER A 75 -8.09 0.62 -9.87
N GLY A 76 -9.07 -0.06 -10.48
CA GLY A 76 -8.87 -0.85 -11.70
C GLY A 76 -8.04 -2.12 -11.50
N GLN A 77 -7.84 -2.55 -10.25
CA GLN A 77 -7.09 -3.75 -9.91
C GLN A 77 -8.04 -4.92 -9.65
N PRO A 78 -7.67 -6.15 -10.01
CA PRO A 78 -8.49 -7.33 -9.70
C PRO A 78 -8.50 -7.59 -8.19
N GLU A 79 -9.60 -8.17 -7.69
CA GLU A 79 -9.66 -8.70 -6.32
C GLU A 79 -8.58 -9.77 -6.11
N PHE A 80 -7.85 -9.68 -4.99
CA PHE A 80 -6.85 -10.67 -4.65
C PHE A 80 -7.47 -11.86 -3.92
N THR A 81 -7.10 -13.08 -4.31
CA THR A 81 -7.71 -14.33 -3.80
C THR A 81 -6.83 -15.13 -2.84
N GLY A 82 -5.58 -14.70 -2.61
CA GLY A 82 -4.61 -15.39 -1.74
C GLY A 82 -4.49 -14.79 -0.34
N GLU A 83 -3.39 -15.10 0.34
CA GLU A 83 -3.12 -14.62 1.69
C GLU A 83 -2.92 -13.09 1.74
N LEU A 84 -3.33 -12.44 2.83
CA LEU A 84 -3.15 -10.99 3.02
C LEU A 84 -1.66 -10.57 2.99
N SER A 85 -0.76 -11.45 3.43
CA SER A 85 0.69 -11.20 3.37
C SER A 85 1.21 -11.16 1.93
N GLN A 86 0.73 -12.07 1.08
CA GLN A 86 1.11 -12.13 -0.33
C GLN A 86 0.58 -10.91 -1.10
N GLU A 87 -0.65 -10.51 -0.79
CA GLU A 87 -1.23 -9.31 -1.38
C GLU A 87 -0.42 -8.06 -1.02
N TRP A 88 -0.07 -7.92 0.27
CA TRP A 88 0.75 -6.82 0.75
C TRP A 88 2.08 -6.72 0.00
N GLU A 89 2.77 -7.86 -0.16
CA GLU A 89 4.04 -7.95 -0.87
C GLU A 89 3.90 -7.57 -2.34
N GLN A 90 2.84 -8.04 -3.01
CA GLN A 90 2.57 -7.74 -4.41
C GLN A 90 2.34 -6.25 -4.62
N ILE A 91 1.42 -5.65 -3.87
CA ILE A 91 1.10 -4.22 -3.95
C ILE A 91 2.37 -3.40 -3.73
N THR A 92 3.05 -3.64 -2.60
CA THR A 92 4.25 -2.90 -2.22
C THR A 92 5.35 -3.00 -3.28
N SER A 93 5.60 -4.20 -3.82
CA SER A 93 6.63 -4.41 -4.85
C SER A 93 6.31 -3.63 -6.13
N ILE A 94 5.06 -3.65 -6.59
CA ILE A 94 4.64 -2.95 -7.81
C ILE A 94 4.73 -1.43 -7.61
N LEU A 95 4.26 -0.91 -6.49
CA LEU A 95 4.34 0.52 -6.18
C LEU A 95 5.80 1.01 -6.09
N LEU A 96 6.69 0.24 -5.45
CA LEU A 96 8.11 0.56 -5.40
C LEU A 96 8.75 0.59 -6.80
N ARG A 97 8.40 -0.37 -7.67
CA ARG A 97 8.86 -0.36 -9.08
C ARG A 97 8.39 0.90 -9.81
N LYS A 98 7.14 1.33 -9.64
CA LYS A 98 6.63 2.57 -10.24
C LYS A 98 7.46 3.78 -9.81
N VAL A 99 7.73 3.93 -8.52
CA VAL A 99 8.56 5.03 -8.00
C VAL A 99 9.96 5.02 -8.61
N ASN A 100 10.58 3.84 -8.72
CA ASN A 100 11.93 3.72 -9.26
C ASN A 100 12.01 4.10 -10.75
N VAL A 101 10.97 3.81 -11.54
CA VAL A 101 10.89 4.20 -12.95
C VAL A 101 10.73 5.72 -13.09
N MET A 102 9.91 6.35 -12.22
CA MET A 102 9.69 7.80 -12.28
C MET A 102 10.91 8.66 -11.94
N HIS A 103 11.89 8.13 -11.20
CA HIS A 103 13.11 8.85 -10.80
C HIS A 103 14.33 8.53 -11.69
N GLY A 104 14.15 7.67 -12.71
CA GLY A 104 15.22 7.23 -13.61
C GLY A 104 15.23 7.90 -14.98
N CYS A 105 14.44 8.97 -15.17
CA CYS A 105 14.36 9.77 -16.39
C CYS A 105 15.08 11.10 -16.22
#